data_AF-A0A9I9EK41-F1
#
_entry.id   AF-A0A9I9EK41-F1
#
_cell.length_a   1.000
_cell.length_b   1.000
_cell.length_c   1.000
_cell.angle_alpha   90.00
_cell.angle_beta   90.00
_cell.angle_gamma   90.00
#
_symmetry.space_group_name_H-M   'P 1'
#
loop_
_entity.id
_entity.type
_entity.pdbx_description
1 polymer ?
#
loop_
_entity_poly.entity_id
_entity_poly.type
_entity_poly.pdbx_seq_one_letter_code
_entity_poly.pdbx_strand_id
1 'polypeptide(L)'
;MNELKLLMTIRFVLRHVEKDMKDEYLTIPVDTQEIFGYSFNVNVMKDSIKQLCLMEELALSVILSYMICLYESDPSILEEYAFMNPGQISKGLGTDENRARHLCNRLVSIKNKLLICPFNCGGLRMFYAETNTRAQPLTWVSVKCAQQPGSTECRYYVMKFMQDVVRQKSITITDVLTRQAPYTQSELDMVRVEYCDFLGRYI
;
A
#
# COMPACT_ATOMS: atom_id res chain seq x y z
N MET A 1 -25.61 -1.04 5.38
CA MET A 1 -24.96 -2.33 5.70
C MET A 1 -25.25 -2.67 7.16
N ASN A 2 -25.52 -3.92 7.52
CA ASN A 2 -25.85 -4.27 8.91
C ASN A 2 -24.55 -4.52 9.70
N GLU A 3 -24.21 -3.66 10.66
CA GLU A 3 -23.01 -3.76 11.52
C GLU A 3 -22.84 -5.13 12.20
N LEU A 4 -23.94 -5.85 12.44
CA LEU A 4 -23.91 -7.17 13.07
C LEU A 4 -23.26 -8.26 12.20
N LYS A 5 -23.08 -8.01 10.90
CA LYS A 5 -22.40 -8.92 9.97
C LYS A 5 -20.89 -8.67 9.86
N LEU A 6 -20.36 -7.63 10.48
CA LEU A 6 -18.93 -7.32 10.45
C LEU A 6 -18.15 -8.26 11.37
N LEU A 7 -16.93 -8.59 10.96
CA LEU A 7 -15.96 -9.31 11.78
C LEU A 7 -15.66 -8.51 13.06
N MET A 8 -15.38 -9.21 14.17
CA MET A 8 -15.33 -8.60 15.51
C MET A 8 -14.36 -7.41 15.59
N THR A 9 -13.13 -7.57 15.07
CA THR A 9 -12.13 -6.49 15.02
C THR A 9 -12.65 -5.28 14.24
N ILE A 10 -13.18 -5.49 13.03
CA ILE A 10 -13.67 -4.39 12.18
C ILE A 10 -14.79 -3.64 12.89
N ARG A 11 -15.72 -4.36 13.53
CA ARG A 11 -16.81 -3.76 14.28
C ARG A 11 -16.31 -2.97 15.51
N PHE A 12 -15.27 -3.45 16.18
CA PHE A 12 -14.66 -2.75 17.31
C PHE A 12 -14.05 -1.42 16.85
N VAL A 13 -13.20 -1.45 15.82
CA VAL A 13 -12.57 -0.25 15.26
C VAL A 13 -13.63 0.74 14.77
N LEU A 14 -14.63 0.28 14.02
CA LEU A 14 -15.72 1.14 13.54
C LEU A 14 -16.42 1.88 14.69
N ARG A 15 -16.80 1.16 15.75
CA ARG A 15 -17.47 1.75 16.91
C ARG A 15 -16.61 2.77 17.63
N HIS A 16 -15.34 2.46 17.84
CA HIS A 16 -14.40 3.40 18.46
C HIS A 16 -14.29 4.68 17.61
N VAL A 17 -14.09 4.52 16.30
CA VAL A 17 -13.96 5.65 15.38
C VAL A 17 -15.23 6.51 15.34
N GLU A 18 -16.42 5.91 15.44
CA GLU A 18 -17.67 6.65 15.43
C GLU A 18 -17.99 7.35 16.75
N LYS A 19 -17.67 6.74 17.89
CA LYS A 19 -18.16 7.18 19.21
C LYS A 19 -17.08 7.80 20.09
N ASP A 20 -15.85 7.31 20.01
CA ASP A 20 -14.81 7.59 21.00
C ASP A 20 -13.69 8.48 20.42
N MET A 21 -13.36 8.31 19.13
CA MET A 21 -12.34 9.09 18.45
C MET A 21 -12.76 10.57 18.30
N LYS A 22 -12.12 11.45 19.05
CA LYS A 22 -12.37 12.91 19.02
C LYS A 22 -11.61 13.63 17.91
N ASP A 23 -10.39 13.19 17.64
CA ASP A 23 -9.53 13.80 16.63
C ASP A 23 -9.96 13.40 15.20
N GLU A 24 -9.66 14.25 14.22
CA GLU A 24 -9.98 14.00 12.81
C GLU A 24 -9.02 13.01 12.13
N TYR A 25 -7.91 12.68 12.78
CA TYR A 25 -6.92 11.75 12.28
C TYR A 25 -6.21 11.01 13.41
N LEU A 26 -5.76 9.81 13.10
CA LEU A 26 -4.88 8.99 13.93
C LEU A 26 -3.44 9.17 13.45
N THR A 27 -2.53 9.53 14.35
CA THR A 27 -1.10 9.59 14.04
C THR A 27 -0.46 8.23 14.33
N ILE A 28 0.27 7.67 13.37
CA ILE A 28 1.03 6.43 13.54
C ILE A 28 2.46 6.79 13.97
N PRO A 29 2.87 6.49 15.22
CA PRO A 29 4.17 6.87 15.76
C PRO A 29 5.26 5.90 15.30
N VAL A 30 5.63 5.95 14.02
CA VAL A 30 6.67 5.11 13.43
C VAL A 30 7.78 5.96 12.82
N ASP A 31 9.03 5.52 12.93
CA ASP A 31 10.12 6.12 12.15
C ASP A 31 10.05 5.62 10.69
N THR A 32 9.63 6.52 9.82
CA THR A 32 9.49 6.25 8.38
C THR A 32 10.83 6.23 7.65
N GLN A 33 11.95 6.60 8.28
CA GLN A 33 13.29 6.58 7.68
C GLN A 33 13.68 5.19 7.20
N GLU A 34 13.47 4.15 8.01
CA GLU A 34 13.84 2.78 7.65
C GLU A 34 12.94 2.24 6.53
N ILE A 35 11.64 2.55 6.61
CA ILE A 35 10.61 2.01 5.71
C ILE A 35 10.67 2.70 4.33
N PHE A 36 10.81 4.02 4.30
CA PHE A 36 10.69 4.86 3.09
C PHE A 36 11.96 5.61 2.69
N GLY A 37 13.00 5.59 3.53
CA GLY A 37 14.29 6.27 3.27
C GLY A 37 14.33 7.74 3.70
N TYR A 38 13.28 8.26 4.32
CA TYR A 38 13.20 9.60 4.90
C TYR A 38 12.12 9.67 5.99
N SER A 39 12.30 10.52 6.99
CA SER A 39 11.31 10.71 8.07
C SER A 39 10.20 11.70 7.69
N PHE A 40 8.97 11.36 8.05
CA PHE A 40 7.75 12.17 7.94
C PHE A 40 6.65 11.60 8.84
N ASN A 41 5.68 12.46 9.21
CA ASN A 41 4.52 12.05 10.02
C ASN A 41 3.49 11.32 9.16
N VAL A 42 2.90 10.27 9.74
CA VAL A 42 1.89 9.44 9.09
C VAL A 42 0.56 9.63 9.80
N ASN A 43 -0.40 10.20 9.09
CA ASN A 43 -1.74 10.47 9.62
C ASN A 43 -2.78 9.70 8.80
N VAL A 44 -3.65 8.96 9.48
CA VAL A 44 -4.79 8.25 8.88
C VAL A 44 -6.05 8.98 9.27
N MET A 45 -6.77 9.54 8.30
CA MET A 45 -8.01 10.29 8.54
C MET A 45 -9.08 9.39 9.14
N LYS A 46 -9.84 9.92 10.08
CA LYS A 46 -11.00 9.27 10.71
C LYS A 46 -11.94 8.65 9.67
N ASP A 47 -12.28 9.41 8.62
CA ASP A 47 -13.14 8.93 7.54
C ASP A 47 -12.51 7.80 6.72
N SER A 48 -11.19 7.80 6.53
CA SER A 48 -10.51 6.69 5.85
C SER A 48 -10.56 5.39 6.66
N ILE A 49 -10.54 5.47 7.99
CA ILE A 49 -10.72 4.30 8.85
C ILE A 49 -12.17 3.77 8.77
N LYS A 50 -13.16 4.67 8.73
CA LYS A 50 -14.57 4.28 8.51
C LYS A 50 -14.75 3.60 7.15
N GLN A 51 -14.20 4.18 6.09
CA GLN A 51 -14.26 3.62 4.74
C GLN A 51 -13.68 2.20 4.68
N LEU A 52 -12.54 1.96 5.34
CA LEU A 52 -11.96 0.62 5.51
C LEU A 52 -12.93 -0.34 6.22
N CYS A 53 -13.53 0.11 7.32
CA CYS A 53 -14.46 -0.71 8.10
C CYS A 53 -15.76 -1.02 7.33
N LEU A 54 -16.13 -0.16 6.38
CA LEU A 54 -17.35 -0.26 5.59
C LEU A 54 -17.12 -0.81 4.16
N MET A 55 -15.91 -1.27 3.82
CA MET A 55 -15.60 -1.77 2.47
C MET A 55 -15.90 -0.73 1.37
N GLU A 56 -15.53 0.53 1.64
CA GLU A 56 -15.70 1.65 0.73
C GLU A 56 -14.38 2.00 0.02
N GLU A 57 -14.43 2.96 -0.90
CA GLU A 57 -13.24 3.40 -1.63
C GLU A 57 -12.24 4.04 -0.66
N LEU A 58 -11.01 3.52 -0.64
CA LEU A 58 -9.98 3.98 0.29
C LEU A 58 -9.23 5.20 -0.22
N ALA A 59 -8.64 5.99 0.69
CA ALA A 59 -7.69 7.03 0.33
C ALA A 59 -6.28 6.46 0.06
N LEU A 60 -5.42 7.25 -0.60
CA LEU A 60 -4.00 6.89 -0.81
C LEU A 60 -3.22 6.73 0.51
N SER A 61 -3.58 7.52 1.53
CA SER A 61 -2.99 7.44 2.86
C SER A 61 -3.14 6.05 3.49
N VAL A 62 -4.23 5.34 3.19
CA VAL A 62 -4.46 3.96 3.67
C VAL A 62 -3.45 2.98 3.09
N ILE A 63 -3.09 3.14 1.81
CA ILE A 63 -2.04 2.30 1.20
C ILE A 63 -0.70 2.56 1.89
N LEU A 64 -0.36 3.82 2.12
CA LEU A 64 0.88 4.21 2.79
C LEU A 64 0.98 3.62 4.20
N SER A 65 -0.07 3.77 5.02
CA SER A 65 -0.09 3.22 6.38
C SER A 65 -0.20 1.70 6.41
N TYR A 66 -0.80 1.08 5.40
CA TYR A 66 -0.78 -0.38 5.30
C TYR A 66 0.61 -0.94 4.99
N MET A 67 1.47 -0.21 4.26
CA MET A 67 2.88 -0.60 4.09
C MET A 67 3.62 -0.62 5.44
N ILE A 68 3.29 0.30 6.33
CA ILE A 68 3.79 0.32 7.72
C ILE A 68 3.23 -0.86 8.50
N CYS A 69 1.94 -1.18 8.33
CA CYS A 69 1.33 -2.37 8.93
C CYS A 69 2.06 -3.66 8.55
N LEU A 70 2.43 -3.83 7.28
CA LEU A 70 3.22 -4.98 6.82
C LEU A 70 4.59 -5.03 7.50
N TYR A 71 5.30 -3.90 7.57
CA TYR A 71 6.60 -3.78 8.22
C TYR A 71 6.55 -4.07 9.72
N GLU A 72 5.61 -3.49 10.45
CA GLU A 72 5.51 -3.75 11.90
C GLU A 72 5.12 -5.19 12.21
N SER A 73 4.37 -5.84 11.32
CA SER A 73 4.05 -7.25 11.46
C SER A 73 5.26 -8.15 11.22
N ASP A 74 6.17 -7.78 10.33
CA ASP A 74 7.39 -8.52 10.04
C ASP A 74 8.48 -7.58 9.49
N PRO A 75 9.36 -7.03 10.34
CA PRO A 75 10.41 -6.12 9.89
C PRO A 75 11.40 -6.75 8.90
N SER A 76 11.52 -8.10 8.89
CA SER A 76 12.43 -8.82 7.99
C SER A 76 12.05 -8.68 6.52
N ILE A 77 10.83 -8.23 6.20
CA ILE A 77 10.44 -7.91 4.81
C ILE A 77 11.37 -6.86 4.20
N LEU A 78 11.98 -5.98 5.01
CA LEU A 78 12.91 -4.98 4.50
C LEU A 78 14.27 -5.57 4.11
N GLU A 79 14.58 -6.83 4.40
CA GLU A 79 15.80 -7.48 3.91
C GLU A 79 15.73 -7.71 2.39
N GLU A 80 14.55 -8.09 1.88
CA GLU A 80 14.32 -8.41 0.47
C GLU A 80 13.59 -7.31 -0.30
N TYR A 81 12.72 -6.56 0.37
CA TYR A 81 11.85 -5.57 -0.24
C TYR A 81 12.17 -4.16 0.24
N ALA A 82 11.84 -3.19 -0.61
CA ALA A 82 11.82 -1.78 -0.24
C ALA A 82 10.48 -1.17 -0.64
N PHE A 83 10.04 -0.18 0.11
CA PHE A 83 8.77 0.49 -0.15
C PHE A 83 8.97 1.89 -0.74
N MET A 84 8.13 2.26 -1.70
CA MET A 84 8.03 3.62 -2.24
C MET A 84 6.83 4.34 -1.64
N ASN A 85 7.02 5.58 -1.15
CA ASN A 85 5.89 6.38 -0.70
C ASN A 85 4.97 6.70 -1.90
N PRO A 86 3.71 6.21 -1.91
CA PRO A 86 2.81 6.42 -3.05
C PRO A 86 2.47 7.90 -3.27
N GLY A 87 2.49 8.74 -2.23
CA GLY A 87 2.26 10.18 -2.30
C GLY A 87 3.32 10.94 -3.10
N GLN A 88 4.53 10.39 -3.24
CA GLN A 88 5.62 11.00 -4.02
C GLN A 88 5.55 10.66 -5.52
N ILE A 89 4.81 9.61 -5.89
CA ILE A 89 4.76 9.11 -7.28
C ILE A 89 3.36 9.15 -7.91
N SER A 90 2.32 9.44 -7.12
CA SER A 90 0.94 9.49 -7.61
C SER A 90 0.67 10.63 -8.59
N LYS A 91 -0.14 10.35 -9.62
CA LYS A 91 -0.54 11.33 -10.63
C LYS A 91 -1.38 12.40 -9.96
N GLY A 92 -1.07 13.67 -10.24
CA GLY A 92 -1.71 14.82 -9.59
C GLY A 92 -0.99 15.32 -8.35
N LEU A 93 0.05 14.61 -7.87
CA LEU A 93 0.92 15.08 -6.79
C LEU A 93 2.30 15.45 -7.36
N GLY A 94 2.52 16.76 -7.56
CA GLY A 94 3.76 17.29 -8.12
C GLY A 94 3.93 17.10 -9.63
N THR A 95 5.01 17.67 -10.18
CA THR A 95 5.35 17.57 -11.60
C THR A 95 5.88 16.18 -11.96
N ASP A 96 5.80 15.81 -13.23
CA ASP A 96 6.30 14.52 -13.75
C ASP A 96 7.78 14.32 -13.42
N GLU A 97 8.57 15.39 -13.59
CA GLU A 97 9.99 15.43 -13.23
C GLU A 97 10.22 15.18 -11.73
N ASN A 98 9.43 15.79 -10.84
CA ASN A 98 9.58 15.57 -9.40
C ASN A 98 9.23 14.13 -9.01
N ARG A 99 8.14 13.58 -9.54
CA ARG A 99 7.74 12.19 -9.27
C ARG A 99 8.81 11.21 -9.74
N ALA A 100 9.37 11.46 -10.91
CA ALA A 100 10.45 10.65 -11.44
C ALA A 100 11.75 10.75 -10.62
N ARG A 101 12.11 11.96 -10.20
CA ARG A 101 13.24 12.21 -9.31
C ARG A 101 13.09 11.47 -7.98
N HIS A 102 11.90 11.51 -7.36
CA HIS A 102 11.62 10.77 -6.13
C HIS A 102 11.83 9.26 -6.31
N LEU A 103 11.32 8.70 -7.41
CA LEU A 103 11.50 7.29 -7.71
C LEU A 103 12.97 6.92 -7.95
N CYS A 104 13.71 7.73 -8.70
CA CYS A 104 15.13 7.49 -8.97
C CYS A 104 15.97 7.55 -7.69
N ASN A 105 15.73 8.56 -6.86
CA ASN A 105 16.40 8.67 -5.57
C ASN A 105 16.14 7.43 -4.71
N ARG A 106 14.90 6.91 -4.72
CA ARG A 106 14.56 5.68 -4.00
C ARG A 106 15.28 4.46 -4.57
N LEU A 107 15.27 4.28 -5.90
CA LEU A 107 15.97 3.19 -6.58
C LEU A 107 17.49 3.19 -6.31
N VAL A 108 18.11 4.37 -6.29
CA VAL A 108 19.55 4.50 -5.98
C VAL A 108 19.84 4.24 -4.49
N SER A 109 18.90 4.56 -3.59
CA SER A 109 19.08 4.35 -2.15
C SER A 109 19.02 2.88 -1.72
N ILE A 110 18.41 2.01 -2.52
CA ILE A 110 18.21 0.60 -2.19
C ILE A 110 19.30 -0.26 -2.85
N LYS A 111 19.73 -1.33 -2.18
CA LYS A 111 20.73 -2.27 -2.69
C LYS A 111 20.19 -3.68 -2.60
N ASN A 112 20.19 -4.41 -3.73
CA ASN A 112 19.79 -5.82 -3.82
C ASN A 112 18.37 -6.11 -3.27
N LYS A 113 17.44 -5.16 -3.41
CA LYS A 113 16.04 -5.30 -2.96
C LYS A 113 15.06 -5.06 -4.08
N LEU A 114 13.88 -5.66 -4.00
CA LEU A 114 12.76 -5.36 -4.89
C LEU A 114 11.99 -4.14 -4.38
N LEU A 115 11.88 -3.09 -5.20
CA LEU A 115 11.08 -1.91 -4.87
C LEU A 115 9.60 -2.15 -5.18
N ILE A 116 8.75 -2.05 -4.16
CA ILE A 116 7.30 -2.09 -4.28
C ILE A 116 6.77 -0.66 -4.40
N CYS A 117 6.15 -0.39 -5.55
CA CYS A 117 5.56 0.91 -5.91
C CYS A 117 4.05 0.76 -6.14
N PRO A 118 3.19 0.99 -5.14
CA PRO A 118 1.75 0.95 -5.33
C PRO A 118 1.27 2.19 -6.10
N PHE A 119 1.36 2.13 -7.44
CA PHE A 119 1.06 3.26 -8.33
C PHE A 119 0.53 2.83 -9.71
N ASN A 120 -0.25 3.72 -10.34
CA ASN A 120 -0.67 3.64 -11.73
C ASN A 120 0.37 4.28 -12.67
N CYS A 121 1.21 3.46 -13.31
CA CYS A 121 2.48 3.70 -14.01
C CYS A 121 2.66 4.85 -15.05
N GLY A 122 1.79 5.85 -15.14
CA GLY A 122 1.90 6.92 -16.16
C GLY A 122 3.20 7.74 -16.10
N GLY A 123 3.75 8.02 -14.90
CA GLY A 123 4.91 8.91 -14.73
C GLY A 123 6.28 8.29 -15.06
N LEU A 124 6.41 6.97 -14.96
CA LEU A 124 7.67 6.25 -15.17
C LEU A 124 8.10 6.23 -16.65
N ARG A 125 7.12 6.24 -17.56
CA ARG A 125 7.39 6.28 -19.01
C ARG A 125 8.00 7.62 -19.45
N MET A 126 7.67 8.72 -18.78
CA MET A 126 8.09 10.07 -19.15
C MET A 126 9.58 10.33 -18.83
N PHE A 127 10.08 9.84 -17.69
CA PHE A 127 11.46 10.10 -17.27
C PHE A 127 12.53 9.36 -18.07
N TYR A 128 12.23 8.14 -18.53
CA TYR A 128 13.15 7.40 -19.40
C TYR A 128 13.34 8.09 -20.76
N ALA A 129 12.36 8.87 -21.21
CA ALA A 129 12.52 9.68 -22.42
C ALA A 129 13.49 10.85 -22.23
N GLU A 130 13.69 11.33 -20.99
CA GLU A 130 14.51 12.51 -20.67
C GLU A 130 15.95 12.14 -20.26
N THR A 131 16.19 10.96 -19.70
CA THR A 131 17.52 10.53 -19.22
C THR A 131 18.32 9.70 -20.25
N ASN A 132 18.86 10.39 -21.24
CA ASN A 132 20.06 10.09 -22.04
C ASN A 132 20.55 8.60 -22.18
N THR A 133 20.24 8.00 -23.33
CA THR A 133 20.92 6.99 -24.21
C THR A 133 22.05 6.03 -23.78
N ARG A 134 22.59 6.04 -22.55
CA ARG A 134 23.66 5.10 -22.11
C ARG A 134 23.28 4.15 -20.97
N ALA A 135 22.12 4.31 -20.36
CA ALA A 135 21.58 3.35 -19.40
C ALA A 135 21.07 2.11 -20.14
N GLN A 136 21.23 0.91 -19.56
CA GLN A 136 20.56 -0.26 -20.11
C GLN A 136 19.05 0.01 -20.17
N PRO A 137 18.39 -0.34 -21.28
CA PRO A 137 16.96 -0.13 -21.41
C PRO A 137 16.21 -0.90 -20.33
N LEU A 138 15.32 -0.20 -19.62
CA LEU A 138 14.45 -0.85 -18.65
C LEU A 138 13.53 -1.82 -19.38
N THR A 139 13.60 -3.09 -19.00
CA THR A 139 12.68 -4.10 -19.54
C THR A 139 11.36 -3.99 -18.80
N TRP A 140 10.35 -3.50 -19.50
CA TRP A 140 9.00 -3.43 -18.99
C TRP A 140 8.27 -4.73 -19.29
N VAL A 141 7.88 -5.45 -18.23
CA VAL A 141 7.03 -6.63 -18.34
C VAL A 141 5.65 -6.27 -17.80
N SER A 142 4.65 -6.26 -18.68
CA SER A 142 3.25 -6.14 -18.26
C SER A 142 2.70 -7.54 -17.99
N VAL A 143 2.38 -7.82 -16.73
CA VAL A 143 1.82 -9.10 -16.30
C VAL A 143 0.31 -8.93 -16.12
N LYS A 144 -0.48 -9.86 -16.66
CA LYS A 144 -1.91 -9.94 -16.34
C LYS A 144 -2.04 -10.60 -14.97
N CYS A 145 -2.63 -9.89 -14.01
CA CYS A 145 -2.86 -10.36 -12.64
C CYS A 145 -4.36 -10.38 -12.31
N ALA A 146 -4.69 -10.78 -11.08
CA ALA A 146 -6.06 -10.88 -10.58
C ALA A 146 -6.77 -9.54 -10.74
N GLN A 147 -7.86 -9.53 -11.53
CA GLN A 147 -8.61 -8.32 -11.83
C GLN A 147 -9.81 -8.20 -10.90
N GLN A 148 -9.94 -7.03 -10.30
CA GLN A 148 -11.12 -6.66 -9.53
C GLN A 148 -12.39 -6.60 -10.41
N PRO A 149 -13.55 -7.07 -9.90
CA PRO A 149 -14.81 -6.99 -10.65
C PRO A 149 -15.40 -5.57 -10.73
N GLY A 150 -15.07 -4.69 -9.79
CA GLY A 150 -15.63 -3.34 -9.62
C GLY A 150 -14.59 -2.25 -9.40
N SER A 151 -15.04 -1.05 -9.03
CA SER A 151 -14.17 0.13 -8.87
C SER A 151 -13.72 0.39 -7.43
N THR A 152 -14.46 -0.11 -6.45
CA THR A 152 -14.29 0.24 -5.02
C THR A 152 -13.10 -0.49 -4.39
N GLU A 153 -12.88 -1.73 -4.80
CA GLU A 153 -11.94 -2.65 -4.17
C GLU A 153 -10.49 -2.47 -4.62
N CYS A 154 -10.20 -1.51 -5.51
CA CYS A 154 -8.88 -1.37 -6.13
C CYS A 154 -7.71 -1.26 -5.15
N ARG A 155 -7.90 -0.48 -4.09
CA ARG A 155 -6.88 -0.29 -3.06
C ARG A 155 -6.77 -1.51 -2.14
N TYR A 156 -7.85 -2.26 -1.94
CA TYR A 156 -7.80 -3.54 -1.23
C TYR A 156 -7.04 -4.59 -2.03
N TYR A 157 -7.20 -4.62 -3.36
CA TYR A 157 -6.39 -5.46 -4.24
C TYR A 157 -4.91 -5.11 -4.13
N VAL A 158 -4.56 -3.82 -4.15
CA VAL A 158 -3.16 -3.37 -3.95
C VAL A 158 -2.62 -3.81 -2.60
N MET A 159 -3.38 -3.63 -1.51
CA MET A 159 -3.00 -4.11 -0.18
C MET A 159 -2.79 -5.63 -0.17
N LYS A 160 -3.72 -6.39 -0.77
CA LYS A 160 -3.63 -7.85 -0.83
C LYS A 160 -2.45 -8.33 -1.67
N PHE A 161 -2.20 -7.72 -2.82
CA PHE A 161 -1.02 -8.00 -3.63
C PHE A 161 0.27 -7.74 -2.87
N MET A 162 0.39 -6.61 -2.17
CA MET A 162 1.58 -6.34 -1.35
C MET A 162 1.74 -7.39 -0.26
N GLN A 163 0.66 -7.77 0.43
CA GLN A 163 0.68 -8.82 1.45
C GLN A 163 1.15 -10.16 0.89
N ASP A 164 0.64 -10.57 -0.27
CA ASP A 164 1.02 -11.83 -0.91
C ASP A 164 2.48 -11.81 -1.37
N VAL A 165 2.95 -10.69 -1.96
CA VAL A 165 4.35 -10.54 -2.39
C VAL A 165 5.31 -10.62 -1.21
N VAL A 166 5.07 -9.91 -0.11
CA VAL A 166 6.07 -9.79 0.97
C VAL A 166 6.04 -10.95 1.97
N ARG A 167 4.98 -11.76 2.02
CA ARG A 167 4.82 -12.82 3.04
C ARG A 167 4.90 -14.24 2.52
N GLN A 168 4.78 -14.47 1.22
CA GLN A 168 4.69 -15.83 0.72
C GLN A 168 6.08 -16.45 0.49
N LYS A 169 6.48 -17.32 1.41
CA LYS A 169 7.72 -18.12 1.33
C LYS A 169 7.58 -19.39 0.47
N SER A 170 6.35 -19.81 0.20
CA SER A 170 6.05 -21.12 -0.43
C SER A 170 5.63 -21.04 -1.91
N ILE A 171 5.37 -19.83 -2.43
CA ILE A 171 5.06 -19.61 -3.85
C ILE A 171 5.97 -18.52 -4.39
N THR A 172 6.27 -18.57 -5.68
CA THR A 172 7.17 -17.59 -6.29
C THR A 172 6.45 -16.26 -6.45
N ILE A 173 7.20 -15.16 -6.47
CA ILE A 173 6.65 -13.85 -6.83
C ILE A 173 5.94 -13.89 -8.19
N THR A 174 6.41 -14.73 -9.12
CA THR A 174 5.76 -14.94 -10.42
C THR A 174 4.37 -15.55 -10.28
N ASP A 175 4.16 -16.49 -9.35
CA ASP A 175 2.84 -17.07 -9.10
C ASP A 175 1.85 -16.01 -8.59
N VAL A 176 2.31 -15.15 -7.68
CA VAL A 176 1.51 -14.01 -7.19
C VAL A 176 1.13 -13.07 -8.33
N LEU A 177 2.12 -12.69 -9.14
CA LEU A 177 1.93 -11.74 -10.24
C LEU A 177 1.06 -12.30 -11.37
N THR A 178 1.07 -13.61 -11.58
CA THR A 178 0.34 -14.27 -12.67
C THR A 178 -0.99 -14.89 -12.26
N ARG A 179 -1.39 -14.79 -10.98
CA ARG A 179 -2.73 -15.17 -10.51
C ARG A 179 -3.79 -14.52 -11.40
N GLN A 180 -4.72 -15.32 -11.94
CA GLN A 180 -5.83 -14.80 -12.76
C GLN A 180 -7.13 -14.65 -11.98
N ALA A 181 -7.37 -15.53 -11.00
CA ALA A 181 -8.59 -15.51 -10.22
C ALA A 181 -8.69 -14.22 -9.37
N PRO A 182 -9.81 -13.49 -9.42
CA PRO A 182 -10.05 -12.37 -8.52
C PRO A 182 -9.84 -12.75 -7.05
N TYR A 183 -9.49 -11.78 -6.21
CA TYR A 183 -9.53 -12.00 -4.77
C TYR A 183 -10.98 -12.11 -4.31
N THR A 184 -11.24 -13.11 -3.48
CA THR A 184 -12.52 -13.32 -2.83
C THR A 184 -12.74 -12.27 -1.74
N GLN A 185 -14.00 -12.03 -1.35
CA GLN A 185 -14.31 -11.14 -0.24
C GLN A 185 -13.60 -11.55 1.05
N SER A 186 -13.48 -12.85 1.32
CA SER A 186 -12.76 -13.35 2.48
C SER A 186 -11.27 -13.01 2.44
N GLU A 187 -10.62 -13.03 1.27
CA GLU A 187 -9.22 -12.62 1.12
C GLU A 187 -9.03 -11.12 1.36
N LEU A 188 -9.98 -10.30 0.91
CA LEU A 188 -9.96 -8.86 1.18
C LEU A 188 -10.27 -8.56 2.66
N ASP A 189 -11.18 -9.33 3.27
CA ASP A 189 -11.51 -9.20 4.69
C ASP A 189 -10.33 -9.56 5.60
N MET A 190 -9.47 -10.51 5.21
CA MET A 190 -8.23 -10.81 5.95
C MET A 190 -7.32 -9.58 6.04
N VAL A 191 -7.14 -8.88 4.92
CA VAL A 191 -6.34 -7.63 4.86
C VAL A 191 -6.98 -6.53 5.70
N ARG A 192 -8.32 -6.43 5.69
CA ARG A 192 -9.06 -5.44 6.49
C ARG A 192 -8.96 -5.73 7.97
N VAL A 193 -9.11 -6.98 8.39
CA VAL A 193 -8.96 -7.40 9.79
C VAL A 193 -7.56 -7.09 10.28
N GLU A 194 -6.53 -7.51 9.53
CA GLU A 194 -5.15 -7.22 9.90
C GLU A 194 -4.91 -5.72 10.04
N TYR A 195 -5.37 -4.92 9.08
CA TYR A 195 -5.14 -3.49 9.15
C TYR A 195 -5.95 -2.84 10.30
N CYS A 196 -7.15 -3.33 10.59
CA CYS A 196 -7.91 -2.91 11.77
C CYS A 196 -7.24 -3.34 13.08
N ASP A 197 -6.64 -4.53 13.17
CA ASP A 197 -5.86 -4.97 14.33
C ASP A 197 -4.64 -4.06 14.53
N PHE A 198 -3.96 -3.69 13.43
CA PHE A 198 -2.88 -2.72 13.43
C PHE A 198 -3.32 -1.36 13.96
N LEU A 199 -4.40 -0.78 13.41
CA LEU A 199 -4.92 0.52 13.84
C LEU A 199 -5.42 0.47 15.29
N GLY A 200 -6.02 -0.66 15.68
CA GLY A 200 -6.50 -0.96 17.03
C GLY A 200 -5.44 -0.86 18.12
N ARG A 201 -4.14 -0.91 17.78
CA ARG A 201 -3.05 -0.69 18.75
C ARG A 201 -2.82 0.77 19.11
N TYR A 202 -3.40 1.70 18.36
CA TYR A 202 -3.21 3.15 18.55
C TYR A 202 -4.51 3.90 18.87
N ILE A 203 -5.65 3.20 18.98
CA ILE A 203 -6.96 3.73 19.38
C ILE A 203 -7.44 3.06 20.66
#